data_AF-A0A397KW38-F1
#
_entry.id   AF-A0A397KW38-F1
#
_cell.length_a   1.000
_cell.length_b   1.000
_cell.length_c   1.000
_cell.angle_alpha   90.00
_cell.angle_beta   90.00
_cell.angle_gamma   90.00
#
_symmetry.space_group_name_H-M   'P 1'
#
loop_
_entity.id
_entity.type
_entity.pdbx_description
1 polymer ?
#
loop_
_entity_poly.entity_id
_entity_poly.type
_entity_poly.pdbx_seq_one_letter_code
_entity_poly.pdbx_strand_id
1 'polypeptide(L)'
;EQALQDQLRQAKDSVSTMQKLHELAQSQLFELRAQSDEEKATKQSELSLLMDEVERAQTRLLSLEREKGHLRSHLQTANEDTENKNSDNVDSNSMLENSLTAKEKIISELNMEIHNVETALANEREDHVAEIKKLNSLLNKKDTIIEEMKKELQERPSAKLVDDLRKKVKILQAVGYNSIEAEDWDAATTGEEMSRMESLLLDKNRKMEHEVTQLKVQLSEKTSLLEKAEAKGEELTAKVNEQQRLIQKLEDDILKGYSSKERKGALFNEWEFSEAGVAEQSEPMDQKHVPSDQDQSSMLKVICSQRDRFRARLRETEE
;
A
#
# COMPACT_ATOMS: atom_id res chain seq x y z
N GLU A 1 -12.69 -15.46 39.96
CA GLU A 1 -12.28 -14.84 38.69
C GLU A 1 -10.98 -15.42 38.15
N GLN A 2 -9.87 -15.38 38.89
CA GLN A 2 -8.58 -16.02 38.49
C GLN A 2 -8.72 -17.50 38.10
N ALA A 3 -9.39 -18.33 38.89
CA ALA A 3 -9.58 -19.74 38.56
C ALA A 3 -10.33 -19.97 37.23
N LEU A 4 -11.26 -19.08 36.86
CA LEU A 4 -11.97 -19.14 35.57
C LEU A 4 -11.07 -18.69 34.42
N GLN A 5 -10.21 -17.69 34.65
CA GLN A 5 -9.19 -17.26 33.68
C GLN A 5 -8.16 -18.37 33.43
N ASP A 6 -7.72 -19.07 34.48
CA ASP A 6 -6.81 -20.21 34.37
C ASP A 6 -7.45 -21.39 33.63
N GLN A 7 -8.72 -21.70 33.90
CA GLN A 7 -9.48 -22.71 33.14
C GLN A 7 -9.63 -22.33 31.68
N LEU A 8 -9.93 -21.06 31.38
CA LEU A 8 -10.04 -20.58 30.00
C LEU A 8 -8.69 -20.67 29.27
N ARG A 9 -7.60 -20.32 29.95
CA ARG A 9 -6.24 -20.45 29.40
C ARG A 9 -5.89 -21.91 29.12
N GLN A 10 -6.15 -22.80 30.07
CA GLN A 10 -5.93 -24.23 29.90
C GLN A 10 -6.76 -24.81 28.75
N ALA A 11 -8.02 -24.38 28.59
CA ALA A 11 -8.87 -24.78 27.48
C ALA A 11 -8.37 -24.24 26.13
N LYS A 12 -7.85 -23.00 26.09
CA LYS A 12 -7.23 -22.44 24.87
C LYS A 12 -5.95 -23.18 24.49
N ASP A 13 -5.10 -23.50 25.47
CA ASP A 13 -3.87 -24.25 25.26
C ASP A 13 -4.18 -25.70 24.81
N SER A 14 -5.22 -26.34 25.37
CA SER A 14 -5.66 -27.67 24.94
C SER A 14 -6.24 -27.68 23.52
N VAL A 15 -6.99 -26.64 23.14
CA VAL A 15 -7.49 -26.47 21.76
C VAL A 15 -6.33 -26.24 20.79
N SER A 16 -5.36 -25.40 21.15
CA SER A 16 -4.17 -25.16 20.31
C SER A 16 -3.33 -26.42 20.11
N THR A 17 -3.13 -27.21 21.16
CA THR A 17 -2.41 -28.48 21.06
C THR A 17 -3.18 -29.51 20.23
N MET A 18 -4.50 -29.60 20.38
CA MET A 18 -5.36 -30.43 19.53
C MET A 18 -5.29 -30.03 18.06
N GLN A 19 -5.28 -28.72 17.75
CA GLN A 19 -5.13 -28.22 16.39
C GLN A 19 -3.78 -28.62 15.78
N LYS A 20 -2.67 -28.44 16.52
CA LYS A 20 -1.34 -28.85 16.05
C LYS A 20 -1.24 -30.36 15.81
N LEU A 21 -1.83 -31.17 16.70
CA LEU A 21 -1.88 -32.62 16.52
C LEU A 21 -2.74 -33.02 15.32
N HIS A 22 -3.84 -32.31 15.09
CA HIS A 22 -4.69 -32.53 13.92
C HIS A 22 -3.95 -32.17 12.63
N GLU A 23 -3.28 -31.01 12.57
CA GLU A 23 -2.46 -30.60 11.43
C GLU A 23 -1.34 -31.63 11.14
N LEU A 24 -0.67 -32.13 12.18
CA LEU A 24 0.37 -33.15 12.06
C LEU A 24 -0.17 -34.50 11.59
N ALA A 25 -1.31 -34.94 12.14
CA ALA A 25 -1.97 -36.17 11.69
C ALA A 25 -2.45 -36.03 10.23
N GLN A 26 -2.94 -34.86 9.85
CA GLN A 26 -3.37 -34.55 8.50
C GLN A 26 -2.18 -34.56 7.52
N SER A 27 -1.04 -33.98 7.88
CA SER A 27 0.16 -34.03 7.05
C SER A 27 0.67 -35.45 6.86
N GLN A 28 0.66 -36.27 7.93
CA GLN A 28 1.05 -37.69 7.85
C GLN A 28 0.09 -38.50 6.95
N LEU A 29 -1.22 -38.22 7.00
CA LEU A 29 -2.18 -38.87 6.11
C LEU A 29 -1.94 -38.52 4.64
N PHE A 30 -1.60 -37.25 4.34
CA PHE A 30 -1.24 -36.85 2.98
C PHE A 30 0.05 -37.50 2.51
N GLU A 31 1.06 -37.59 3.37
CA GLU A 31 2.34 -38.24 3.04
C GLU A 31 2.16 -39.75 2.77
N LEU A 32 1.43 -40.46 3.63
CA LEU A 32 1.12 -41.88 3.42
C LEU A 32 0.31 -42.10 2.14
N ARG A 33 -0.62 -41.19 1.81
CA ARG A 33 -1.37 -41.27 0.56
C ARG A 33 -0.46 -41.06 -0.66
N ALA A 34 0.44 -40.08 -0.59
CA ALA A 34 1.41 -39.82 -1.66
C ALA A 34 2.33 -41.03 -1.89
N GLN A 35 2.87 -41.62 -0.82
CA GLN A 35 3.68 -42.84 -0.90
C GLN A 35 2.88 -44.02 -1.46
N SER A 36 1.62 -44.20 -1.04
CA SER A 36 0.75 -45.26 -1.58
C SER A 36 0.46 -45.08 -3.06
N ASP A 37 0.24 -43.85 -3.51
CA ASP A 37 -0.03 -43.55 -4.93
C ASP A 37 1.23 -43.70 -5.79
N GLU A 38 2.40 -43.34 -5.25
CA GLU A 38 3.71 -43.60 -5.87
C GLU A 38 3.97 -45.12 -6.00
N GLU A 39 3.77 -45.90 -4.93
CA GLU A 39 3.92 -47.36 -4.97
C GLU A 39 2.96 -48.04 -5.95
N LYS A 40 1.74 -47.52 -6.11
CA LYS A 40 0.81 -48.04 -7.12
C LYS A 40 1.32 -47.74 -8.52
N ALA A 41 1.84 -46.53 -8.76
CA ALA A 41 2.39 -46.15 -10.05
C ALA A 41 3.62 -47.02 -10.42
N THR A 42 4.52 -47.29 -9.46
CA THR A 42 5.67 -48.17 -9.69
C THR A 42 5.24 -49.62 -9.93
N LYS A 43 4.32 -50.17 -9.12
CA LYS A 43 3.78 -51.52 -9.36
C LYS A 43 3.07 -51.63 -10.71
N GLN A 44 2.37 -50.57 -11.14
CA GLN A 44 1.72 -50.54 -12.44
C GLN A 44 2.73 -50.52 -13.59
N SER A 45 3.84 -49.77 -13.47
CA SER A 45 4.89 -49.78 -14.48
C SER A 45 5.63 -51.11 -14.54
N GLU A 46 5.90 -51.75 -13.39
CA GLU A 46 6.46 -53.10 -13.32
C GLU A 46 5.55 -54.13 -14.00
N LEU A 47 4.23 -54.08 -13.74
CA LEU A 47 3.26 -54.95 -14.40
C LEU A 47 3.24 -54.73 -15.92
N SER A 48 3.34 -53.49 -16.39
CA SER A 48 3.41 -53.18 -17.83
C SER A 48 4.66 -53.78 -18.47
N LEU A 49 5.83 -53.65 -17.81
CA LEU A 49 7.08 -54.22 -18.32
C LEU A 49 7.04 -55.76 -18.37
N LEU A 50 6.47 -56.39 -17.34
CA LEU A 50 6.27 -57.83 -17.29
C LEU A 50 5.30 -58.30 -18.39
N MET A 51 4.23 -57.55 -18.65
CA MET A 51 3.29 -57.84 -19.73
C MET A 51 3.99 -57.79 -21.09
N ASP A 52 4.80 -56.74 -21.36
CA ASP A 52 5.58 -56.63 -22.59
C ASP A 52 6.61 -57.77 -22.75
N GLU A 53 7.22 -58.22 -21.65
CA GLU A 53 8.13 -59.37 -21.66
C GLU A 53 7.42 -60.68 -21.97
N VAL A 54 6.22 -60.89 -21.40
CA VAL A 54 5.38 -62.04 -21.72
C VAL A 54 4.98 -62.04 -23.19
N GLU A 55 4.54 -60.89 -23.73
CA GLU A 55 4.18 -60.76 -25.14
C GLU A 55 5.38 -61.02 -26.08
N ARG A 56 6.56 -60.49 -25.73
CA ARG A 56 7.80 -60.77 -26.48
C ARG A 56 8.17 -62.26 -26.43
N ALA A 57 8.10 -62.88 -25.25
CA ALA A 57 8.37 -64.31 -25.10
C ALA A 57 7.37 -65.17 -25.90
N GLN A 58 6.09 -64.80 -25.88
CA GLN A 58 5.02 -65.49 -26.60
C GLN A 58 5.18 -65.35 -28.12
N THR A 59 5.56 -64.17 -28.61
CA THR A 59 5.87 -63.95 -30.04
C THR A 59 7.05 -64.80 -30.49
N ARG A 60 8.11 -64.88 -29.67
CA ARG A 60 9.28 -65.72 -29.95
C ARG A 60 8.92 -67.20 -29.95
N LEU A 61 8.07 -67.65 -29.01
CA LEU A 61 7.59 -69.02 -28.94
C LEU A 61 6.81 -69.39 -30.21
N LEU A 62 5.88 -68.54 -30.65
CA LEU A 62 5.13 -68.76 -31.89
C LEU A 62 6.03 -68.79 -33.14
N SER A 63 7.10 -67.99 -33.17
CA SER A 63 8.09 -68.05 -34.25
C SER A 63 8.81 -69.41 -34.27
N LEU A 64 9.30 -69.85 -33.12
CA LEU A 64 10.00 -71.13 -32.98
C LEU A 64 9.07 -72.33 -33.29
N GLU A 65 7.79 -72.26 -32.93
CA GLU A 65 6.81 -73.29 -33.29
C GLU A 65 6.59 -73.38 -34.80
N ARG A 66 6.51 -72.22 -35.50
CA ARG A 66 6.43 -72.19 -36.97
C ARG A 66 7.68 -72.75 -37.63
N GLU A 67 8.88 -72.38 -37.15
CA GLU A 67 10.14 -72.91 -37.65
C GLU A 67 10.26 -74.42 -37.43
N LYS A 68 9.87 -74.91 -36.25
CA LYS A 68 9.80 -76.36 -35.96
C LYS A 68 8.83 -77.07 -36.92
N GLY A 69 7.69 -76.46 -37.25
CA GLY A 69 6.75 -76.97 -38.25
C GLY A 69 7.38 -77.05 -39.64
N HIS A 70 8.08 -75.99 -40.07
CA HIS A 70 8.80 -75.96 -41.34
C HIS A 70 9.88 -77.04 -41.42
N LEU A 71 10.72 -77.16 -40.39
CA LEU A 71 11.78 -78.18 -40.33
C LEU A 71 11.20 -79.60 -40.36
N ARG A 72 10.06 -79.85 -39.70
CA ARG A 72 9.38 -81.16 -39.77
C ARG A 72 8.87 -81.47 -41.18
N SER A 73 8.22 -80.51 -41.83
CA SER A 73 7.76 -80.68 -43.22
C SER A 73 8.93 -80.89 -44.19
N HIS A 74 10.03 -80.16 -43.97
CA HIS A 74 11.22 -80.29 -44.79
C HIS A 74 11.91 -81.66 -44.62
N LEU A 75 11.93 -82.21 -43.40
CA LEU A 75 12.43 -83.57 -43.17
C LEU A 75 11.54 -84.64 -43.80
N GLN A 76 10.21 -84.46 -43.77
CA GLN A 76 9.29 -85.41 -44.37
C GLN A 76 9.42 -85.44 -45.91
N THR A 77 9.47 -84.26 -46.53
CA THR A 77 9.69 -84.14 -47.98
C THR A 77 11.06 -84.65 -48.41
N ALA A 78 12.13 -84.35 -47.66
CA ALA A 78 13.45 -84.90 -47.94
C ALA A 78 13.49 -86.44 -47.84
N ASN A 79 12.70 -87.04 -46.96
CA ASN A 79 12.58 -88.49 -46.81
C ASN A 79 11.79 -89.15 -47.97
N GLU A 80 10.69 -88.52 -48.40
CA GLU A 80 9.90 -88.96 -49.56
C GLU A 80 10.68 -88.80 -50.88
N ASP A 81 11.47 -87.73 -51.03
CA ASP A 81 12.34 -87.49 -52.18
C ASP A 81 13.51 -88.48 -52.27
N THR A 82 13.99 -89.05 -51.16
CA THR A 82 14.99 -90.11 -51.19
C THR A 82 14.45 -91.47 -51.67
N GLU A 83 13.13 -91.70 -51.60
CA GLU A 83 12.50 -92.93 -52.12
C GLU A 83 12.13 -92.82 -53.62
N ASN A 84 11.89 -91.62 -54.16
CA ASN A 84 11.42 -91.41 -55.53
C ASN A 84 12.52 -91.10 -56.59
N LYS A 85 13.79 -90.97 -56.21
CA LYS A 85 14.87 -90.43 -57.08
C LYS A 85 15.49 -91.36 -58.14
N ASN A 86 14.83 -92.45 -58.54
CA ASN A 86 15.38 -93.40 -59.53
C ASN A 86 14.81 -93.31 -60.96
N SER A 87 13.92 -92.38 -61.27
CA SER A 87 13.37 -92.22 -62.63
C SER A 87 13.01 -90.77 -62.91
N ASP A 88 13.38 -90.28 -64.08
CA ASP A 88 13.12 -88.95 -64.66
C ASP A 88 14.09 -87.82 -64.30
N ASN A 89 14.96 -87.49 -65.26
CA ASN A 89 15.95 -86.41 -65.21
C ASN A 89 15.69 -85.33 -66.28
N VAL A 90 14.74 -85.54 -67.21
CA VAL A 90 14.45 -84.61 -68.31
C VAL A 90 13.24 -83.72 -67.99
N ASP A 91 12.22 -84.26 -67.32
CA ASP A 91 11.03 -83.49 -66.87
C ASP A 91 11.36 -82.58 -65.66
N SER A 92 12.35 -82.98 -64.86
CA SER A 92 12.85 -82.23 -63.70
C SER A 92 13.41 -80.87 -64.09
N ASN A 93 14.11 -80.77 -65.23
CA ASN A 93 14.70 -79.51 -65.68
C ASN A 93 13.64 -78.48 -66.09
N SER A 94 12.59 -78.92 -66.79
CA SER A 94 11.41 -78.09 -67.13
C SER A 94 10.66 -77.62 -65.88
N MET A 95 10.47 -78.51 -64.90
CA MET A 95 9.85 -78.14 -63.62
C MET A 95 10.70 -77.16 -62.82
N LEU A 96 12.02 -77.30 -62.83
CA LEU A 96 12.93 -76.36 -62.17
C LEU A 96 12.90 -74.97 -62.82
N GLU A 97 12.82 -74.89 -64.15
CA GLU A 97 12.74 -73.62 -64.88
C GLU A 97 11.40 -72.90 -64.64
N ASN A 98 10.28 -73.64 -64.63
CA ASN A 98 8.97 -73.09 -64.22
C ASN A 98 8.95 -72.68 -62.73
N SER A 99 9.63 -73.42 -61.86
CA SER A 99 9.78 -73.05 -60.45
C SER A 99 10.62 -71.78 -60.28
N LEU A 100 11.68 -71.64 -61.06
CA LEU A 100 12.55 -70.46 -61.05
C LEU A 100 11.79 -69.21 -61.49
N THR A 101 11.07 -69.27 -62.61
CA THR A 101 10.25 -68.14 -63.09
C THR A 101 9.12 -67.77 -62.12
N ALA A 102 8.49 -68.76 -61.46
CA ALA A 102 7.52 -68.51 -60.39
C ALA A 102 8.17 -67.81 -59.18
N LYS A 103 9.38 -68.23 -58.77
CA LYS A 103 10.14 -67.57 -57.70
C LYS A 103 10.56 -66.15 -58.08
N GLU A 104 11.02 -65.92 -59.30
CA GLU A 104 11.36 -64.59 -59.80
C GLU A 104 10.15 -63.66 -59.79
N LYS A 105 8.97 -64.17 -60.18
CA LYS A 105 7.72 -63.43 -60.08
C LYS A 105 7.38 -63.07 -58.64
N ILE A 106 7.46 -64.03 -57.71
CA ILE A 106 7.24 -63.79 -56.27
C ILE A 106 8.24 -62.76 -55.73
N ILE A 107 9.52 -62.84 -56.12
CA ILE A 107 10.54 -61.85 -55.73
C ILE A 107 10.17 -60.45 -56.24
N SER A 108 9.67 -60.33 -57.48
CA SER A 108 9.23 -59.04 -58.01
C SER A 108 8.01 -58.48 -57.28
N GLU A 109 7.04 -59.33 -56.93
CA GLU A 109 5.86 -58.96 -56.16
C GLU A 109 6.24 -58.50 -54.74
N LEU A 110 7.12 -59.25 -54.06
CA LEU A 110 7.64 -58.89 -52.73
C LEU A 110 8.44 -57.59 -52.76
N ASN A 111 9.27 -57.36 -53.78
CA ASN A 111 10.01 -56.10 -53.92
C ASN A 111 9.06 -54.91 -54.13
N MET A 112 7.98 -55.10 -54.89
CA MET A 112 6.96 -54.07 -55.07
C MET A 112 6.20 -53.80 -53.76
N GLU A 113 5.88 -54.85 -53.00
CA GLU A 113 5.22 -54.73 -51.69
C GLU A 113 6.12 -54.02 -50.68
N ILE A 114 7.41 -54.37 -50.62
CA ILE A 114 8.41 -53.67 -49.80
C ILE A 114 8.45 -52.18 -50.17
N HIS A 115 8.54 -51.85 -51.46
CA HIS A 115 8.59 -50.47 -51.89
C HIS A 115 7.31 -49.68 -51.54
N ASN A 116 6.15 -50.31 -51.67
CA ASN A 116 4.87 -49.71 -51.28
C ASN A 116 4.82 -49.46 -49.76
N VAL A 117 5.25 -50.42 -48.95
CA VAL A 117 5.30 -50.29 -47.48
C VAL A 117 6.31 -49.21 -47.06
N GLU A 118 7.49 -49.17 -47.68
CA GLU A 118 8.50 -48.13 -47.42
C GLU A 118 7.96 -46.73 -47.76
N THR A 119 7.24 -46.60 -48.87
CA THR A 119 6.62 -45.33 -49.28
C THR A 119 5.51 -44.92 -48.32
N ALA A 120 4.64 -45.86 -47.92
CA ALA A 120 3.59 -45.60 -46.93
C ALA A 120 4.18 -45.16 -45.58
N LEU A 121 5.23 -45.84 -45.11
CA LEU A 121 5.94 -45.50 -43.88
C LEU A 121 6.62 -44.13 -43.97
N ALA A 122 7.19 -43.78 -45.12
CA ALA A 122 7.79 -42.46 -45.34
C ALA A 122 6.73 -41.34 -45.26
N ASN A 123 5.56 -41.55 -45.87
CA ASN A 123 4.45 -40.60 -45.82
C ASN A 123 3.90 -40.46 -44.40
N GLU A 124 3.66 -41.56 -43.68
CA GLU A 124 3.21 -41.48 -42.27
C GLU A 124 4.23 -40.77 -41.37
N ARG A 125 5.53 -41.00 -41.59
CA ARG A 125 6.58 -40.26 -40.87
C ARG A 125 6.54 -38.77 -41.16
N GLU A 126 6.32 -38.37 -42.40
CA GLU A 126 6.18 -36.97 -42.78
C GLU A 126 4.95 -36.34 -42.13
N ASP A 127 3.80 -37.02 -42.16
CA ASP A 127 2.56 -36.59 -41.53
C ASP A 127 2.72 -36.42 -40.01
N HIS A 128 3.36 -37.39 -39.34
CA HIS A 128 3.66 -37.29 -37.91
C HIS A 128 4.60 -36.12 -37.60
N VAL A 129 5.63 -35.88 -38.41
CA VAL A 129 6.52 -34.73 -38.24
C VAL A 129 5.75 -33.41 -38.43
N ALA A 130 4.83 -33.35 -39.41
CA ALA A 130 3.98 -32.19 -39.63
C ALA A 130 3.03 -31.95 -38.45
N GLU A 131 2.44 -33.01 -37.90
CA GLU A 131 1.56 -32.94 -36.73
C GLU A 131 2.32 -32.52 -35.47
N ILE A 132 3.52 -33.07 -35.23
CA ILE A 132 4.41 -32.65 -34.14
C ILE A 132 4.72 -31.15 -34.26
N LYS A 133 5.07 -30.66 -35.46
CA LYS A 133 5.31 -29.23 -35.68
C LYS A 133 4.07 -28.38 -35.38
N LYS A 134 2.88 -28.83 -35.80
CA LYS A 134 1.62 -28.15 -35.55
C LYS A 134 1.31 -28.11 -34.05
N LEU A 135 1.43 -29.23 -33.34
CA LEU A 135 1.22 -29.33 -31.90
C LEU A 135 2.22 -28.47 -31.13
N ASN A 136 3.50 -28.48 -31.49
CA ASN A 136 4.51 -27.60 -30.88
C ASN A 136 4.18 -26.11 -31.11
N SER A 137 3.68 -25.74 -32.29
CA SER A 137 3.26 -24.35 -32.54
C SER A 137 2.06 -23.94 -31.69
N LEU A 138 1.11 -24.86 -31.43
CA LEU A 138 -0.04 -24.62 -30.57
C LEU A 138 0.37 -24.55 -29.10
N LEU A 139 1.30 -25.40 -28.68
CA LEU A 139 1.88 -25.39 -27.34
C LEU A 139 2.56 -24.05 -27.06
N ASN A 140 3.45 -23.60 -27.94
CA ASN A 140 4.10 -22.30 -27.80
C ASN A 140 3.10 -21.14 -27.70
N LYS A 141 2.02 -21.16 -28.50
CA LYS A 141 0.94 -20.15 -28.41
C LYS A 141 0.21 -20.19 -27.08
N LYS A 142 -0.03 -21.39 -26.53
CA LYS A 142 -0.67 -21.55 -25.22
C LYS A 142 0.26 -21.03 -24.12
N ASP A 143 1.55 -21.32 -24.20
CA ASP A 143 2.55 -20.85 -23.24
C ASP A 143 2.66 -19.33 -23.24
N THR A 144 2.66 -18.67 -24.41
CA THR A 144 2.64 -17.20 -24.49
C THR A 144 1.39 -16.61 -23.85
N ILE A 145 0.21 -17.19 -24.10
CA ILE A 145 -1.05 -16.74 -23.48
C ILE A 145 -1.01 -16.93 -21.96
N ILE A 146 -0.45 -18.05 -21.47
CA ILE A 146 -0.32 -18.30 -20.04
C ILE A 146 0.61 -17.27 -19.39
N GLU A 147 1.74 -16.93 -20.01
CA GLU A 147 2.63 -15.90 -19.49
C GLU A 147 1.99 -14.50 -19.50
N GLU A 148 1.23 -14.16 -20.55
CA GLU A 148 0.45 -12.93 -20.59
C GLU A 148 -0.60 -12.88 -19.47
N MET A 149 -1.38 -13.95 -19.28
CA MET A 149 -2.37 -14.04 -18.20
C MET A 149 -1.74 -13.98 -16.81
N LYS A 150 -0.56 -14.60 -16.61
CA LYS A 150 0.19 -14.51 -15.35
C LYS A 150 0.63 -13.07 -15.10
N LYS A 151 1.12 -12.37 -16.13
CA LYS A 151 1.51 -10.97 -16.03
C LYS A 151 0.31 -10.09 -15.68
N GLU A 152 -0.81 -10.25 -16.38
CA GLU A 152 -2.06 -9.53 -16.06
C GLU A 152 -2.53 -9.82 -14.62
N LEU A 153 -2.41 -11.07 -14.16
CA LEU A 153 -2.77 -11.45 -12.79
C LEU A 153 -1.87 -10.77 -11.75
N GLN A 154 -0.57 -10.62 -12.04
CA GLN A 154 0.37 -9.90 -11.19
C GLN A 154 0.14 -8.39 -11.18
N GLU A 155 -0.30 -7.80 -12.30
CA GLU A 155 -0.64 -6.39 -12.39
C GLU A 155 -1.95 -6.03 -11.67
N ARG A 156 -2.81 -7.02 -11.38
CA ARG A 156 -4.05 -6.78 -10.64
C ARG A 156 -3.76 -6.32 -9.20
N PRO A 157 -4.50 -5.31 -8.71
CA PRO A 157 -4.40 -4.88 -7.32
C PRO A 157 -4.56 -6.05 -6.37
N SER A 158 -3.65 -6.18 -5.40
CA SER A 158 -3.75 -7.22 -4.38
C SER A 158 -5.02 -7.03 -3.55
N ALA A 159 -5.60 -8.14 -3.07
CA ALA A 159 -6.80 -8.08 -2.23
C ALA A 159 -6.61 -7.15 -1.02
N LYS A 160 -5.40 -7.16 -0.42
CA LYS A 160 -5.02 -6.25 0.65
C LYS A 160 -5.11 -4.79 0.22
N LEU A 161 -4.57 -4.43 -0.94
CA LEU A 161 -4.63 -3.05 -1.45
C LEU A 161 -6.08 -2.60 -1.70
N VAL A 162 -6.92 -3.48 -2.24
CA VAL A 162 -8.35 -3.19 -2.46
C VAL A 162 -9.07 -2.99 -1.13
N ASP A 163 -8.80 -3.85 -0.14
CA ASP A 163 -9.38 -3.73 1.19
C ASP A 163 -8.90 -2.47 1.91
N ASP A 164 -7.63 -2.13 1.82
CA ASP A 164 -7.07 -0.90 2.39
C ASP A 164 -7.66 0.35 1.73
N LEU A 165 -7.85 0.33 0.40
CA LEU A 165 -8.53 1.42 -0.31
C LEU A 165 -10.01 1.53 0.10
N ARG A 166 -10.72 0.41 0.26
CA ARG A 166 -12.12 0.41 0.76
C ARG A 166 -12.21 1.00 2.16
N LYS A 167 -11.30 0.61 3.06
CA LYS A 167 -11.25 1.13 4.43
C LYS A 167 -10.90 2.63 4.44
N LYS A 168 -9.92 3.07 3.64
CA LYS A 168 -9.62 4.50 3.43
C LYS A 168 -10.82 5.30 2.92
N VAL A 169 -11.57 4.77 1.96
CA VAL A 169 -12.80 5.41 1.46
C VAL A 169 -13.87 5.50 2.55
N LYS A 170 -14.06 4.43 3.35
CA LYS A 170 -15.04 4.42 4.46
C LYS A 170 -14.68 5.45 5.53
N ILE A 171 -13.39 5.59 5.88
CA ILE A 171 -12.91 6.63 6.80
C ILE A 171 -13.13 8.03 6.20
N LEU A 172 -12.78 8.25 4.94
CA LEU A 172 -13.02 9.54 4.28
C LEU A 172 -14.50 9.90 4.22
N GLN A 173 -15.38 8.91 4.03
CA GLN A 173 -16.83 9.11 4.09
C GLN A 173 -17.28 9.50 5.50
N ALA A 174 -16.77 8.84 6.54
CA ALA A 174 -17.05 9.21 7.92
C ALA A 174 -16.55 10.61 8.27
N VAL A 175 -15.29 10.93 7.95
CA VAL A 175 -14.67 12.22 8.28
C VAL A 175 -15.28 13.36 7.46
N GLY A 176 -15.56 13.11 6.18
CA GLY A 176 -16.08 14.11 5.25
C GLY A 176 -17.58 14.36 5.36
N TYR A 177 -18.36 13.36 5.79
CA TYR A 177 -19.82 13.42 5.77
C TYR A 177 -20.50 13.09 7.11
N ASN A 178 -19.76 12.78 8.19
CA ASN A 178 -20.32 12.38 9.50
C ASN A 178 -21.44 11.32 9.39
N SER A 179 -21.37 10.48 8.37
CA SER A 179 -22.51 9.68 7.91
C SER A 179 -22.43 8.20 8.31
N ILE A 180 -21.59 7.86 9.31
CA ILE A 180 -21.39 6.48 9.78
C ILE A 180 -21.83 6.36 11.25
N GLU A 181 -22.76 5.44 11.50
CA GLU A 181 -23.18 5.03 12.84
C GLU A 181 -21.99 4.40 13.58
N ALA A 182 -21.79 4.76 14.85
CA ALA A 182 -20.57 4.48 15.62
C ALA A 182 -20.15 2.99 15.67
N GLU A 183 -21.09 2.07 15.49
CA GLU A 183 -20.84 0.61 15.49
C GLU A 183 -20.04 0.15 14.25
N ASP A 184 -20.09 0.90 13.16
CA ASP A 184 -19.52 0.54 11.87
C ASP A 184 -18.13 1.17 11.62
N TRP A 185 -17.69 2.00 12.60
CA TRP A 185 -16.38 2.65 12.70
C TRP A 185 -15.32 1.72 13.29
N ASP A 186 -15.62 1.04 14.41
CA ASP A 186 -14.71 0.13 15.08
C ASP A 186 -14.28 -1.04 14.18
N ALA A 187 -15.19 -1.53 13.33
CA ALA A 187 -14.88 -2.57 12.36
C ALA A 187 -13.90 -2.10 11.27
N ALA A 188 -13.94 -0.80 10.93
CA ALA A 188 -13.17 -0.22 9.84
C ALA A 188 -11.72 0.14 10.23
N THR A 189 -11.37 0.18 11.52
CA THR A 189 -10.06 0.65 12.01
C THR A 189 -9.18 -0.44 12.64
N THR A 190 -9.63 -1.69 12.64
CA THR A 190 -8.94 -2.86 13.24
C THR A 190 -7.56 -3.23 12.66
N GLY A 191 -7.03 -2.53 11.66
CA GLY A 191 -5.66 -2.76 11.15
C GLY A 191 -4.62 -1.88 11.84
N GLU A 192 -3.46 -2.42 12.24
CA GLU A 192 -2.42 -1.67 12.99
C GLU A 192 -2.01 -0.34 12.35
N GLU A 193 -1.79 -0.30 11.03
CA GLU A 193 -1.45 0.94 10.32
C GLU A 193 -2.61 1.94 10.27
N MET A 194 -3.84 1.45 10.33
CA MET A 194 -5.03 2.29 10.30
C MET A 194 -5.43 2.80 11.67
N SER A 195 -5.25 1.99 12.72
CA SER A 195 -5.36 2.44 14.11
C SER A 195 -4.36 3.57 14.38
N ARG A 196 -3.17 3.53 13.76
CA ARG A 196 -2.19 4.62 13.81
C ARG A 196 -2.66 5.89 13.09
N MET A 197 -3.27 5.76 11.91
CA MET A 197 -3.81 6.91 11.15
C MET A 197 -5.00 7.56 11.89
N GLU A 198 -5.91 6.74 12.42
CA GLU A 198 -7.04 7.18 13.23
C GLU A 198 -6.57 7.93 14.48
N SER A 199 -5.62 7.36 15.22
CA SER A 199 -5.04 8.00 16.39
C SER A 199 -4.45 9.38 16.05
N LEU A 200 -3.75 9.49 14.91
CA LEU A 200 -3.16 10.75 14.45
C LEU A 200 -4.23 11.78 14.05
N LEU A 201 -5.31 11.34 13.39
CA LEU A 201 -6.43 12.22 13.04
C LEU A 201 -7.17 12.72 14.28
N LEU A 202 -7.42 11.85 15.27
CA LEU A 202 -8.04 12.23 16.54
C LEU A 202 -7.15 13.19 17.35
N ASP A 203 -5.85 12.93 17.40
CA ASP A 203 -4.90 13.81 18.11
C ASP A 203 -4.83 15.20 17.45
N LYS A 204 -4.80 15.25 16.11
CA LYS A 204 -4.86 16.51 15.38
C LYS A 204 -6.19 17.23 15.59
N ASN A 205 -7.30 16.50 15.63
CA ASN A 205 -8.62 17.08 15.90
C ASN A 205 -8.68 17.70 17.30
N ARG A 206 -8.28 16.95 18.35
CA ARG A 206 -8.18 17.45 19.72
C ARG A 206 -7.26 18.67 19.84
N LYS A 207 -6.14 18.68 19.13
CA LYS A 207 -5.23 19.84 19.10
C LYS A 207 -5.91 21.07 18.48
N MET A 208 -6.61 20.90 17.35
CA MET A 208 -7.37 21.99 16.74
C MET A 208 -8.50 22.47 17.65
N GLU A 209 -9.21 21.58 18.34
CA GLU A 209 -10.22 21.95 19.35
C GLU A 209 -9.60 22.76 20.49
N HIS A 210 -8.41 22.36 20.97
CA HIS A 210 -7.68 23.11 21.99
C HIS A 210 -7.26 24.50 21.50
N GLU A 211 -6.72 24.61 20.29
CA GLU A 211 -6.37 25.90 19.68
C GLU A 211 -7.61 26.80 19.51
N VAL A 212 -8.75 26.23 19.08
CA VAL A 212 -10.01 26.97 18.96
C VAL A 212 -10.52 27.46 20.33
N THR A 213 -10.47 26.61 21.36
CA THR A 213 -10.87 27.02 22.72
C THR A 213 -9.94 28.09 23.29
N GLN A 214 -8.62 27.97 23.08
CA GLN A 214 -7.64 28.97 23.48
C GLN A 214 -7.90 30.31 22.78
N LEU A 215 -8.12 30.30 21.46
CA LEU A 215 -8.45 31.51 20.71
C LEU A 215 -9.76 32.14 21.17
N LYS A 216 -10.78 31.35 21.53
CA LYS A 216 -12.03 31.85 22.13
C LYS A 216 -11.81 32.54 23.48
N VAL A 217 -10.96 31.99 24.34
CA VAL A 217 -10.60 32.61 25.63
C VAL A 217 -9.83 33.90 25.41
N GLN A 218 -8.84 33.91 24.51
CA GLN A 218 -8.11 35.13 24.17
C GLN A 218 -9.04 36.20 23.59
N LEU A 219 -10.00 35.80 22.75
CA LEU A 219 -11.01 36.70 22.21
C LEU A 219 -11.85 37.31 23.34
N SER A 220 -12.37 36.50 24.28
CA SER A 220 -13.18 37.03 25.38
C SER A 220 -12.38 37.95 26.31
N GLU A 221 -11.12 37.64 26.59
CA GLU A 221 -10.22 38.51 27.34
C GLU A 221 -10.01 39.85 26.64
N LYS A 222 -9.70 39.84 25.33
CA LYS A 222 -9.52 41.05 24.53
C LYS A 222 -10.79 41.88 24.43
N THR A 223 -11.94 41.25 24.24
CA THR A 223 -13.24 41.93 24.26
C THR A 223 -13.49 42.60 25.62
N SER A 224 -13.20 41.92 26.74
CA SER A 224 -13.35 42.53 28.07
C SER A 224 -12.42 43.73 28.32
N LEU A 225 -11.21 43.71 27.74
CA LEU A 225 -10.29 44.84 27.82
C LEU A 225 -10.75 46.01 26.95
N LEU A 226 -11.31 45.70 25.77
CA LEU A 226 -11.91 46.71 24.89
C LEU A 226 -13.09 47.39 25.58
N GLU A 227 -14.02 46.63 26.15
CA GLU A 227 -15.17 47.17 26.90
C GLU A 227 -14.72 48.10 28.04
N LYS A 228 -13.66 47.73 28.79
CA LYS A 228 -13.08 48.59 29.84
C LYS A 228 -12.48 49.87 29.28
N ALA A 229 -11.81 49.79 28.14
CA ALA A 229 -11.21 50.96 27.49
C ALA A 229 -12.29 51.90 26.93
N GLU A 230 -13.33 51.34 26.33
CA GLU A 230 -14.52 52.06 25.84
C GLU A 230 -15.24 52.76 27.00
N ALA A 231 -15.53 52.05 28.10
CA ALA A 231 -16.14 52.64 29.30
C ALA A 231 -15.31 53.80 29.88
N LYS A 232 -13.97 53.66 29.89
CA LYS A 232 -13.08 54.75 30.30
C LYS A 232 -13.09 55.92 29.31
N GLY A 233 -13.22 55.64 28.01
CA GLY A 233 -13.41 56.66 26.97
C GLY A 233 -14.71 57.43 27.18
N GLU A 234 -15.81 56.74 27.47
CA GLU A 234 -17.10 57.35 27.83
C GLU A 234 -17.01 58.19 29.10
N GLU A 235 -16.31 57.73 30.13
CA GLU A 235 -16.10 58.49 31.37
C GLU A 235 -15.30 59.77 31.11
N LEU A 236 -14.21 59.68 30.34
CA LEU A 236 -13.36 60.83 30.00
C LEU A 236 -14.12 61.83 29.12
N THR A 237 -14.90 61.37 28.14
CA THR A 237 -15.72 62.25 27.31
C THR A 237 -16.82 62.93 28.13
N ALA A 238 -17.46 62.23 29.08
CA ALA A 238 -18.40 62.83 30.02
C ALA A 238 -17.74 63.92 30.88
N LYS A 239 -16.51 63.68 31.39
CA LYS A 239 -15.75 64.69 32.14
C LYS A 239 -15.40 65.90 31.28
N VAL A 240 -14.98 65.69 30.03
CA VAL A 240 -14.70 66.78 29.08
C VAL A 240 -15.96 67.60 28.82
N ASN A 241 -17.11 66.95 28.61
CA ASN A 241 -18.39 67.66 28.40
C ASN A 241 -18.79 68.48 29.64
N GLU A 242 -18.61 67.95 30.85
CA GLU A 242 -18.90 68.71 32.07
C GLU A 242 -17.93 69.88 32.27
N GLN A 243 -16.64 69.68 31.95
CA GLN A 243 -15.65 70.76 31.94
C GLN A 243 -16.02 71.85 30.92
N GLN A 244 -16.38 71.47 29.69
CA GLN A 244 -16.84 72.41 28.65
C GLN A 244 -18.09 73.18 29.12
N ARG A 245 -19.05 72.51 29.76
CA ARG A 245 -20.24 73.15 30.32
C ARG A 245 -19.90 74.13 31.44
N LEU A 246 -18.95 73.78 32.31
CA LEU A 246 -18.48 74.66 33.38
C LEU A 246 -17.77 75.88 32.80
N ILE A 247 -16.88 75.68 31.82
CA ILE A 247 -16.21 76.76 31.10
C ILE A 247 -17.24 77.70 30.47
N GLN A 248 -18.23 77.16 29.74
CA GLN A 248 -19.29 77.96 29.14
C GLN A 248 -20.05 78.80 30.18
N LYS A 249 -20.36 78.23 31.35
CA LYS A 249 -20.99 78.99 32.45
C LYS A 249 -20.09 80.09 32.99
N LEU A 250 -18.81 79.80 33.19
CA LEU A 250 -17.85 80.80 33.66
C LEU A 250 -17.68 81.92 32.64
N GLU A 251 -17.65 81.60 31.34
CA GLU A 251 -17.65 82.58 30.26
C GLU A 251 -18.92 83.44 30.28
N ASP A 252 -20.10 82.83 30.44
CA ASP A 252 -21.37 83.55 30.56
C ASP A 252 -21.41 84.45 31.81
N ASP A 253 -20.86 84.00 32.93
CA ASP A 253 -20.80 84.75 34.19
C ASP A 253 -19.78 85.90 34.11
N ILE A 254 -18.65 85.71 33.42
CA ILE A 254 -17.70 86.79 33.10
C ILE A 254 -18.41 87.82 32.21
N LEU A 255 -19.10 87.41 31.15
CA LEU A 255 -19.86 88.30 30.27
C LEU A 255 -20.93 89.10 31.04
N LYS A 256 -21.64 88.47 31.99
CA LYS A 256 -22.59 89.16 32.89
C LYS A 256 -21.91 90.08 33.92
N GLY A 257 -20.72 89.72 34.41
CA GLY A 257 -19.94 90.53 35.34
C GLY A 257 -19.38 91.80 34.68
N TYR A 258 -18.97 91.71 33.41
CA TYR A 258 -18.52 92.87 32.63
C TYR A 258 -19.65 93.85 32.31
N SER A 259 -20.89 93.39 32.10
CA SER A 259 -22.04 94.30 31.91
C SER A 259 -22.47 95.06 33.19
N SER A 260 -21.99 94.66 34.38
CA SER A 260 -22.22 95.38 35.64
C SER A 260 -21.17 96.43 36.00
N LYS A 261 -20.10 96.60 35.22
CA LYS A 261 -19.03 97.58 35.49
C LYS A 261 -18.87 98.62 34.38
N GLU A 262 -19.96 99.06 33.76
CA GLU A 262 -20.01 100.26 32.93
C GLU A 262 -20.79 101.38 33.63
N ARG A 263 -20.16 101.99 34.64
CA ARG A 263 -20.39 103.41 35.05
C ARG A 263 -19.35 103.87 36.09
N LYS A 264 -18.08 103.97 35.67
CA LYS A 264 -16.98 104.82 36.21
C LYS A 264 -15.70 104.28 35.57
N GLY A 265 -15.12 104.90 34.56
CA GLY A 265 -14.82 106.32 34.47
C GLY A 265 -13.29 106.41 34.43
N ALA A 266 -12.77 106.65 33.23
CA ALA A 266 -11.37 106.87 32.92
C ALA A 266 -10.68 107.78 33.94
N LEU A 267 -9.64 107.30 34.62
CA LEU A 267 -8.67 108.09 35.39
C LEU A 267 -7.56 107.14 35.88
N PHE A 268 -6.62 106.79 35.01
CA PHE A 268 -5.19 106.67 35.35
C PHE A 268 -4.43 106.20 34.10
N ASN A 269 -4.05 107.17 33.28
CA ASN A 269 -3.10 107.00 32.20
C ASN A 269 -1.95 107.94 32.55
N GLU A 270 -1.07 107.53 33.46
CA GLU A 270 0.07 108.35 33.87
C GLU A 270 1.20 107.44 34.38
N TRP A 271 2.32 107.55 33.67
CA TRP A 271 3.70 107.14 33.97
C TRP A 271 4.33 106.02 33.14
N GLU A 272 5.19 106.53 32.27
CA GLU A 272 6.20 105.93 31.41
C GLU A 272 7.25 105.08 32.15
N PHE A 273 7.64 103.98 31.48
CA PHE A 273 9.02 103.56 31.17
C PHE A 273 10.18 103.83 32.14
N SER A 274 10.84 102.74 32.59
CA SER A 274 12.29 102.42 32.49
C SER A 274 12.61 101.31 33.50
N GLU A 275 13.03 100.09 33.13
CA GLU A 275 14.34 99.63 32.62
C GLU A 275 15.47 99.63 33.69
N ALA A 276 16.22 98.50 33.71
CA ALA A 276 17.54 98.23 34.32
C ALA A 276 17.61 97.64 35.76
N GLY A 277 17.85 96.31 35.82
CA GLY A 277 19.15 95.68 36.14
C GLY A 277 19.85 95.88 37.50
N VAL A 278 20.55 94.81 37.93
CA VAL A 278 21.64 94.71 38.94
C VAL A 278 21.14 94.44 40.38
N ALA A 279 21.17 93.21 40.90
CA ALA A 279 22.27 92.39 41.44
C ALA A 279 22.54 92.56 42.94
N GLU A 280 22.68 91.39 43.59
CA GLU A 280 23.36 91.05 44.85
C GLU A 280 22.70 91.28 46.24
N GLN A 281 22.63 90.11 46.92
CA GLN A 281 22.89 89.84 48.35
C GLN A 281 21.84 90.21 49.41
N SER A 282 21.14 89.18 49.90
CA SER A 282 21.27 88.72 51.30
C SER A 282 20.43 87.44 51.56
N GLU A 283 21.10 86.32 51.81
CA GLU A 283 20.59 85.14 52.54
C GLU A 283 20.51 85.42 54.07
N PRO A 284 20.03 84.52 54.96
CA PRO A 284 19.20 83.31 54.76
C PRO A 284 17.98 83.22 55.71
N MET A 285 16.96 82.43 55.35
CA MET A 285 16.19 81.66 56.34
C MET A 285 15.60 80.38 55.75
N ASP A 286 16.32 79.30 56.04
CA ASP A 286 15.91 77.93 56.32
C ASP A 286 14.56 77.33 55.85
N GLN A 287 14.70 76.14 55.25
CA GLN A 287 13.81 74.96 55.26
C GLN A 287 12.63 74.86 54.26
N LYS A 288 12.87 74.19 53.10
CA LYS A 288 12.38 72.81 52.84
C LYS A 288 12.73 72.29 51.44
N HIS A 289 13.51 71.20 51.43
CA HIS A 289 13.51 70.05 50.51
C HIS A 289 13.33 70.26 48.99
N VAL A 290 14.46 70.18 48.28
CA VAL A 290 14.57 69.65 46.91
C VAL A 290 14.88 68.15 46.99
N PRO A 291 14.28 67.30 46.14
CA PRO A 291 14.89 66.03 45.77
C PRO A 291 15.17 65.95 44.26
N SER A 292 16.47 66.03 43.94
CA SER A 292 17.24 65.24 42.97
C SER A 292 16.68 64.95 41.56
N ASP A 293 17.23 65.64 40.56
CA ASP A 293 17.13 65.35 39.11
C ASP A 293 17.99 64.14 38.65
N GLN A 294 18.58 63.38 39.58
CA GLN A 294 19.56 62.34 39.25
C GLN A 294 18.93 61.02 38.76
N ASP A 295 17.67 60.76 39.08
CA ASP A 295 16.97 59.51 38.70
C ASP A 295 16.37 59.53 37.28
N GLN A 296 16.06 60.71 36.74
CA GLN A 296 15.51 60.82 35.38
C GLN A 296 16.55 60.42 34.31
N SER A 297 17.83 60.74 34.53
CA SER A 297 18.93 60.32 33.66
C SER A 297 19.13 58.79 33.67
N SER A 298 18.91 58.14 34.81
CA SER A 298 19.01 56.69 34.97
C SER A 298 17.89 55.98 34.21
N MET A 299 16.64 56.45 34.36
CA MET A 299 15.48 55.87 33.66
C MET A 299 15.54 56.09 32.14
N LEU A 300 15.95 57.29 31.69
CA LEU A 300 16.16 57.57 30.27
C LEU A 300 17.24 56.65 29.66
N LYS A 301 18.35 56.39 30.37
CA LYS A 301 19.37 55.42 29.92
C LYS A 301 18.81 54.01 29.79
N VAL A 302 17.99 53.57 30.73
CA VAL A 302 17.34 52.24 30.67
C VAL A 302 16.40 52.17 29.47
N ILE A 303 15.56 53.19 29.25
CA ILE A 303 14.63 53.25 28.11
C ILE A 303 15.40 53.28 26.78
N CYS A 304 16.47 54.07 26.67
CA CYS A 304 17.32 54.08 25.48
C CYS A 304 17.95 52.69 25.22
N SER A 305 18.46 52.02 26.26
CA SER A 305 19.06 50.68 26.11
C SER A 305 18.05 49.62 25.68
N GLN A 306 16.81 49.70 26.17
CA GLN A 306 15.73 48.79 25.76
C GLN A 306 15.32 49.05 24.31
N ARG A 307 15.13 50.32 23.94
CA ARG A 307 14.83 50.73 22.56
C ARG A 307 15.89 50.22 21.59
N ASP A 308 17.16 50.36 21.94
CA ASP A 308 18.27 49.99 21.07
C ASP A 308 18.38 48.45 20.94
N ARG A 309 18.06 47.69 22.00
CA ARG A 309 17.89 46.22 21.92
C ARG A 309 16.74 45.79 21.02
N PHE A 310 15.61 46.49 21.09
CA PHE A 310 14.47 46.21 20.20
C PHE A 310 14.82 46.51 18.73
N ARG A 311 15.50 47.62 18.46
CA ARG A 311 15.99 47.94 17.10
C ARG A 311 17.02 46.92 16.59
N ALA A 312 17.87 46.37 17.47
CA ALA A 312 18.82 45.32 17.10
C ALA A 312 18.08 44.02 16.71
N ARG A 313 17.11 43.57 17.52
CA ARG A 313 16.30 42.39 17.19
C ARG A 313 15.48 42.55 15.91
N LEU A 314 14.91 43.74 15.68
CA LEU A 314 14.17 44.02 14.45
C LEU A 314 15.05 43.87 13.21
N ARG A 315 16.29 44.40 13.24
CA ARG A 315 17.24 44.21 12.12
C ARG A 315 17.65 42.75 11.93
N GLU A 316 17.82 42.00 13.02
CA GLU A 316 18.17 40.58 12.98
C GLU A 316 17.02 39.69 12.47
N THR A 317 15.77 40.18 12.49
CA THR A 317 14.61 39.50 11.90
C THR A 317 14.29 39.94 10.46
N GLU A 318 14.91 41.00 9.99
CA GLU A 318 14.76 41.54 8.63
C GLU A 318 15.89 41.09 7.68
N GLU A 319 16.96 40.48 8.20
CA GLU A 319 17.99 39.72 7.45
C GLU A 319 17.65 38.23 7.37
#